data_AF-A0A966KRD5-F1
#
_entry.id   AF-A0A966KRD5-F1
#
_cell.length_a   1.000
_cell.length_b   1.000
_cell.length_c   1.000
_cell.angle_alpha   90.00
_cell.angle_beta   90.00
_cell.angle_gamma   90.00
#
_symmetry.space_group_name_H-M   'P 1'
#
loop_
_entity.id
_entity.type
_entity.pdbx_description
1 polymer ?
#
loop_
_entity_poly.entity_id
_entity_poly.type
_entity_poly.pdbx_seq_one_letter_code
_entity_poly.pdbx_strand_id
1 'polypeptide(L)'
;MVQSALHADPTRLAASDAARRELLRLPPFRAMAAVSGASAPAWIDALGAPEGIEVLGPSDDRWVLRADDHQRLMDVIASVPRPAGRLRIEVDPLRL
;
A
#
# COMPACT_ATOMS: atom_id res chain seq x y z
N MET A 1 16.85 8.34 -22.51
CA MET A 1 17.91 8.55 -21.51
C MET A 1 17.29 9.11 -20.25
N VAL A 2 17.74 8.61 -19.10
CA VAL A 2 17.25 8.84 -17.73
C VAL A 2 17.41 10.29 -17.30
N GLN A 3 16.37 10.92 -16.72
CA GLN A 3 16.54 12.04 -15.79
C GLN A 3 15.52 12.04 -14.65
N SER A 4 16.09 11.91 -13.45
CA SER A 4 15.84 12.76 -12.28
C SER A 4 14.57 12.51 -11.45
N ALA A 5 14.79 11.75 -10.37
CA ALA A 5 14.11 11.92 -9.10
C ALA A 5 14.37 13.34 -8.54
N LEU A 6 13.32 14.13 -8.30
CA LEU A 6 13.41 15.36 -7.52
C LEU A 6 12.16 15.51 -6.64
N HIS A 7 12.36 15.27 -5.34
CA HIS A 7 11.75 15.96 -4.21
C HIS A 7 10.25 16.29 -4.30
N ALA A 8 9.39 15.27 -4.24
CA ALA A 8 8.06 15.44 -3.67
C ALA A 8 8.11 14.90 -2.25
N ASP A 9 8.03 15.78 -1.27
CA ASP A 9 8.02 15.49 0.17
C ASP A 9 6.74 14.67 0.49
N PRO A 10 6.79 13.31 0.52
CA PRO A 10 5.59 12.46 0.39
C PRO A 10 4.71 12.51 1.64
N THR A 11 5.33 12.83 2.78
CA THR A 11 4.68 12.89 4.08
C THR A 11 3.65 14.03 4.16
N ARG A 12 3.84 15.12 3.40
CA ARG A 12 2.90 16.25 3.38
C ARG A 12 1.69 16.02 2.47
N LEU A 13 1.84 15.22 1.41
CA LEU A 13 0.75 14.94 0.48
C LEU A 13 -0.24 13.92 1.07
N ALA A 14 0.25 12.88 1.74
CA ALA A 14 -0.60 11.85 2.36
C ALA A 14 -1.51 12.41 3.46
N ALA A 15 -0.98 13.29 4.34
CA ALA A 15 -1.78 13.91 5.40
C ALA A 15 -2.84 14.90 4.86
N SER A 16 -2.52 15.62 3.77
CA SER A 16 -3.45 16.59 3.18
C SER A 16 -4.60 15.93 2.40
N ASP A 17 -4.42 14.69 1.93
CA ASP A 17 -5.44 13.97 1.16
C ASP A 17 -6.48 13.28 2.07
N ALA A 18 -6.05 12.82 3.25
CA ALA A 18 -6.93 12.26 4.28
C ALA A 18 -7.89 13.32 4.87
N ALA A 19 -7.37 14.50 5.22
CA ALA A 19 -8.16 15.56 5.86
C ALA A 19 -9.25 16.19 4.97
N ARG A 20 -9.14 16.06 3.63
CA ARG A 20 -10.08 16.71 2.69
C ARG A 20 -11.33 15.87 2.40
N ARG A 21 -11.33 14.56 2.64
CA ARG A 21 -12.36 13.65 2.09
C ARG A 21 -13.36 13.11 3.12
N GLU A 22 -13.14 13.37 4.40
CA GLU A 22 -14.11 13.08 5.46
C GLU A 22 -15.42 13.88 5.29
N LEU A 23 -15.38 15.00 4.57
CA LEU A 23 -16.53 15.88 4.33
C LEU A 23 -17.51 15.39 3.23
N LEU A 24 -17.12 14.45 2.36
CA LEU A 24 -17.90 14.17 1.14
C LEU A 24 -18.56 12.79 1.04
N ARG A 25 -18.25 11.82 1.92
CA ARG A 25 -18.89 10.48 1.96
C ARG A 25 -19.09 9.81 0.58
N LEU A 26 -18.20 10.06 -0.38
CA LEU A 26 -18.31 9.50 -1.74
C LEU A 26 -17.51 8.19 -1.81
N PRO A 27 -18.15 7.05 -2.10
CA PRO A 27 -17.44 5.81 -2.36
C PRO A 27 -16.73 5.82 -3.72
N PRO A 28 -15.68 4.98 -3.90
CA PRO A 28 -14.97 4.24 -2.88
C PRO A 28 -13.61 4.88 -2.56
N PHE A 29 -13.30 4.96 -1.27
CA PHE A 29 -11.96 5.23 -0.75
C PHE A 29 -11.09 3.98 -0.98
N ARG A 30 -10.73 3.67 -2.23
CA ARG A 30 -9.84 2.53 -2.50
C ARG A 30 -8.43 2.87 -2.03
N ALA A 31 -8.12 2.53 -0.78
CA ALA A 31 -6.76 2.58 -0.28
C ALA A 31 -5.96 1.47 -0.96
N MET A 32 -4.73 1.79 -1.36
CA MET A 32 -3.89 0.85 -2.11
C MET A 32 -2.50 0.76 -1.50
N ALA A 33 -1.90 -0.42 -1.52
CA ALA A 33 -0.48 -0.56 -1.19
C ALA A 33 0.23 -1.47 -2.19
N ALA A 34 1.39 -1.05 -2.68
CA ALA A 34 2.27 -1.91 -3.47
C ALA A 34 3.30 -2.58 -2.56
N VAL A 35 3.39 -3.90 -2.62
CA VAL A 35 4.34 -4.72 -1.86
C VAL A 35 5.35 -5.31 -2.82
N SER A 36 6.64 -5.15 -2.53
CA SER A 36 7.73 -5.64 -3.38
C SER A 36 9.01 -5.93 -2.60
N GLY A 37 9.95 -6.62 -3.24
CA GLY A 37 11.23 -7.01 -2.68
C GLY A 37 11.34 -8.51 -2.41
N ALA A 38 12.55 -8.97 -2.09
CA ALA A 38 12.86 -10.40 -1.95
C ALA A 38 12.02 -11.10 -0.87
N SER A 39 11.58 -10.37 0.16
CA SER A 39 10.74 -10.91 1.24
C SER A 39 9.24 -10.71 0.99
N ALA A 40 8.82 -10.12 -0.13
CA ALA A 40 7.41 -9.86 -0.42
C ALA A 40 6.57 -11.14 -0.55
N PRO A 41 7.01 -12.22 -1.23
CA PRO A 41 6.22 -13.46 -1.28
C PRO A 41 5.90 -14.00 0.12
N ALA A 42 6.93 -14.13 0.96
CA ALA A 42 6.77 -14.63 2.33
C ALA A 42 5.88 -13.73 3.20
N TRP A 43 5.91 -12.41 2.97
CA TRP A 43 5.03 -11.47 3.66
C TRP A 43 3.58 -11.62 3.20
N ILE A 44 3.33 -11.76 1.90
CA ILE A 44 1.98 -11.99 1.33
C ILE A 44 1.42 -13.33 1.80
N ASP A 45 2.25 -14.37 1.88
CA ASP A 45 1.84 -15.66 2.43
C ASP A 45 1.47 -15.56 3.92
N ALA A 46 2.23 -14.80 4.70
CA ALA A 46 1.94 -14.55 6.12
C ALA A 46 0.70 -13.67 6.33
N LEU A 47 0.44 -12.73 5.41
CA LEU A 47 -0.78 -11.92 5.36
C LEU A 47 -2.02 -12.80 5.13
N GLY A 48 -1.91 -13.78 4.23
CA GLY A 48 -3.03 -14.64 3.83
C GLY A 48 -4.11 -13.86 3.08
N ALA A 49 -5.38 -14.07 3.46
CA ALA A 49 -6.55 -13.44 2.85
C ALA A 49 -7.44 -12.77 3.92
N PRO A 50 -6.99 -11.63 4.50
CA PRO A 50 -7.77 -10.93 5.52
C PRO A 50 -9.04 -10.30 4.92
N GLU A 51 -10.11 -10.31 5.69
CA GLU A 51 -11.40 -9.77 5.26
C GLU A 51 -11.30 -8.28 4.92
N GLY A 52 -11.84 -7.92 3.75
CA GLY A 52 -11.83 -6.56 3.22
C GLY A 52 -10.53 -6.16 2.52
N ILE A 53 -9.60 -7.10 2.28
CA ILE A 53 -8.39 -6.88 1.52
C ILE A 53 -8.38 -7.76 0.27
N GLU A 54 -8.27 -7.11 -0.89
CA GLU A 54 -8.01 -7.77 -2.17
C GLU A 54 -6.50 -7.76 -2.44
N VAL A 55 -5.93 -8.94 -2.73
CA VAL A 55 -4.52 -9.10 -3.10
C VAL A 55 -4.42 -9.41 -4.59
N LEU A 56 -3.73 -8.55 -5.33
CA LEU A 56 -3.52 -8.67 -6.77
C LEU A 56 -2.05 -8.98 -7.07
N GLY A 57 -1.80 -9.88 -8.03
CA GLY A 57 -0.47 -10.27 -8.49
C GLY A 57 -0.11 -11.73 -8.17
N PRO A 58 1.19 -12.10 -8.27
CA PRO A 58 2.31 -11.22 -8.61
C PRO A 58 2.28 -10.70 -10.05
N SER A 59 2.77 -9.48 -10.26
CA SER A 59 3.16 -8.93 -11.56
C SER A 59 4.50 -8.20 -11.39
N ASP A 60 5.52 -8.52 -12.19
CA ASP A 60 6.88 -7.94 -12.07
C ASP A 60 7.43 -7.93 -10.63
N ASP A 61 7.29 -9.05 -9.92
CA ASP A 61 7.70 -9.21 -8.50
C ASP A 61 7.06 -8.20 -7.53
N ARG A 62 5.87 -7.71 -7.90
CA ARG A 62 5.06 -6.78 -7.13
C ARG A 62 3.65 -7.33 -6.91
N TRP A 63 3.13 -7.06 -5.71
CA TRP A 63 1.75 -7.28 -5.33
C TRP A 63 1.07 -5.95 -5.05
N VAL A 64 -0.23 -5.90 -5.27
CA VAL A 64 -1.05 -4.74 -4.93
C VAL A 64 -2.15 -5.17 -3.97
N LEU A 65 -2.18 -4.55 -2.80
CA LEU A 65 -3.26 -4.65 -1.83
C LEU A 65 -4.27 -3.55 -2.11
N ARG A 66 -5.56 -3.89 -2.04
CA ARG A 66 -6.66 -2.93 -2.10
C ARG A 66 -7.59 -3.15 -0.91
N ALA A 67 -8.07 -2.05 -0.34
CA ALA A 67 -9.07 -2.04 0.71
C ALA A 67 -10.11 -0.95 0.44
N ASP A 68 -11.30 -1.12 1.00
CA ASP A 68 -12.36 -0.10 0.94
C ASP A 68 -12.11 1.09 1.87
N ASP A 69 -11.15 0.95 2.78
CA ASP A 69 -10.79 1.95 3.77
C ASP A 69 -9.28 1.92 4.09
N HIS A 70 -8.70 3.10 4.33
CA HIS A 70 -7.28 3.26 4.60
C HIS A 70 -6.89 2.73 5.99
N GLN A 71 -7.75 2.89 7.00
CA GLN A 71 -7.48 2.36 8.33
C GLN A 71 -7.43 0.83 8.30
N ARG A 72 -8.39 0.19 7.62
CA ARG A 72 -8.37 -1.26 7.38
C ARG A 72 -7.04 -1.73 6.76
N LEU A 73 -6.57 -1.03 5.73
CA LEU A 73 -5.31 -1.36 5.06
C LEU A 73 -4.12 -1.24 6.01
N MET A 74 -4.05 -0.17 6.81
CA MET A 74 -2.95 0.04 7.76
C MET A 74 -2.96 -0.98 8.88
N ASP A 75 -4.12 -1.28 9.45
CA ASP A 75 -4.29 -2.26 10.53
C ASP A 75 -3.80 -3.64 10.09
N VAL A 76 -4.17 -4.04 8.87
CA VAL A 76 -3.76 -5.31 8.29
C VAL A 76 -2.25 -5.33 8.03
N ILE A 77 -1.67 -4.28 7.45
CA ILE A 77 -0.22 -4.22 7.22
C ILE A 77 0.55 -4.32 8.54
N ALA A 78 0.07 -3.64 9.59
CA ALA A 78 0.68 -3.65 10.92
C ALA A 78 0.52 -5.00 11.65
N SER A 79 -0.50 -5.78 11.29
CA SER A 79 -0.76 -7.09 11.91
C SER A 79 0.25 -8.18 11.52
N VAL A 80 0.92 -8.02 10.37
CA VAL A 80 1.88 -9.01 9.86
C VAL A 80 3.28 -8.68 10.38
N PRO A 81 3.92 -9.59 11.14
CA PRO A 81 5.29 -9.40 11.59
C PRO A 81 6.25 -9.15 10.42
N ARG A 82 7.21 -8.24 10.61
CA ARG A 82 8.19 -7.91 9.57
C ARG A 82 9.12 -9.12 9.32
N PRO A 83 9.13 -9.70 8.10
CA PRO A 83 10.00 -10.81 7.76
C PRO A 83 11.46 -10.35 7.66
N ALA A 84 12.38 -11.29 7.82
CA ALA A 84 13.78 -11.05 7.54
C ALA A 84 13.98 -10.77 6.04
N GLY A 85 14.81 -9.77 5.73
CA GLY A 85 15.19 -9.40 4.37
C GLY A 85 14.55 -8.12 3.83
N ARG A 86 14.67 -7.93 2.51
CA ARG A 86 14.27 -6.68 1.83
C ARG A 86 12.78 -6.71 1.50
N LEU A 87 12.02 -5.89 2.22
CA LEU A 87 10.60 -5.64 2.00
C LEU A 87 10.37 -4.13 1.80
N ARG A 88 9.62 -3.77 0.76
CA ARG A 88 9.15 -2.40 0.49
C ARG A 88 7.64 -2.43 0.35
N ILE A 89 6.97 -1.66 1.19
CA ILE A 89 5.52 -1.42 1.15
C ILE A 89 5.33 0.06 0.83
N GLU A 90 4.72 0.36 -0.30
CA GLU A 90 4.37 1.72 -0.73
C GLU A 90 2.88 1.91 -0.55
N VAL A 91 2.48 2.69 0.45
CA VAL A 91 1.08 3.05 0.70
C VAL A 91 0.67 4.22 -0.19
N ASP A 92 -0.49 4.11 -0.82
CA ASP A 92 -1.06 5.02 -1.81
C ASP A 92 -0.02 5.44 -2.87
N PRO A 93 0.52 4.46 -3.63
CA PRO A 93 1.58 4.73 -4.59
C PRO A 93 1.09 5.64 -5.71
N LEU A 94 1.89 6.65 -6.05
CA LEU A 94 1.59 7.59 -7.15
C LEU A 94 1.52 6.90 -8.53
N ARG A 95 2.14 5.72 -8.68
CA ARG A 95 2.10 4.87 -9.88
C ARG A 95 2.24 3.39 -9.50
N LEU A 96 1.44 2.51 -10.11
CA LEU A 96 1.50 1.05 -9.96
C LEU A 96 2.39 0.42 -11.03
#